data_AF-K2B698-F1
#
_entry.id   AF-K2B698-F1
#
_cell.length_a   1.000
_cell.length_b   1.000
_cell.length_c   1.000
_cell.angle_alpha   90.00
_cell.angle_beta   90.00
_cell.angle_gamma   90.00
#
_symmetry.space_group_name_H-M   'P 1'
#
loop_
_entity.id
_entity.type
_entity.pdbx_description
1 polymer ?
#
loop_
_entity_poly.entity_id
_entity_poly.type
_entity_poly.pdbx_seq_one_letter_code
_entity_poly.pdbx_strand_id
1 'polypeptide(L)' 'MEHSRWVQERIESGWKYSAFETDRDKKIHRSLVEWSKLDESEKEKNRTVIKMLPKLLAKIGFQIYRINTGRKS' A
#
# COMPACT_ATOMS: atom_id res chain seq x y z
N MET A 1 -0.15 -7.98 -0.07
CA MET A 1 1.27 -8.30 -0.33
C MET A 1 2.15 -7.06 -0.26
N GLU A 2 1.86 -5.98 -1.00
CA GLU A 2 2.72 -4.77 -0.97
C GLU A 2 2.82 -4.10 0.41
N HIS A 3 1.71 -3.91 1.12
CA HIS A 3 1.76 -3.34 2.49
C HIS A 3 2.58 -4.21 3.45
N SER A 4 2.39 -5.54 3.40
CA SER A 4 3.17 -6.48 4.22
C SER A 4 4.66 -6.41 3.93
N ARG A 5 5.04 -6.31 2.65
CA ARG A 5 6.44 -6.12 2.24
C ARG A 5 7.00 -4.79 2.77
N TRP A 6 6.25 -3.69 2.63
CA TRP A 6 6.66 -2.39 3.16
C TRP A 6 6.85 -2.43 4.69
N VAL A 7 5.94 -3.08 5.42
CA VAL A 7 6.08 -3.25 6.89
C VAL A 7 7.36 -4.01 7.21
N GLN A 8 7.61 -5.13 6.51
CA GLN A 8 8.81 -5.95 6.72
C GLN A 8 10.09 -5.15 6.48
N GLU A 9 10.21 -4.47 5.33
CA GLU A 9 11.37 -3.63 5.00
C GLU A 9 11.61 -2.53 6.04
N ARG A 10 10.53 -1.95 6.59
CA ARG A 10 10.61 -0.91 7.62
C ARG A 10 11.07 -1.48 8.96
N ILE A 11 10.54 -2.63 9.38
CA ILE A 11 10.97 -3.32 10.60
C ILE A 11 12.47 -3.66 10.49
N GLU A 12 12.91 -4.23 9.36
CA GLU A 12 14.32 -4.55 9.10
C GLU A 12 15.22 -3.30 9.11
N SER A 13 14.69 -2.15 8.65
CA SER A 13 15.38 -0.86 8.67
C SER A 13 15.39 -0.16 10.03
N GLY A 14 14.86 -0.81 11.08
CA GLY A 14 14.83 -0.33 12.47
C GLY A 14 13.67 0.62 12.79
N TRP A 15 12.59 0.59 12.02
CA TRP A 15 11.42 1.42 12.30
C TRP A 15 10.59 0.85 13.45
N LYS A 16 9.95 1.75 14.21
CA LYS A 16 9.10 1.42 15.36
C LYS A 16 7.66 1.82 15.11
N TYR A 17 6.73 0.98 15.56
CA TYR A 17 5.32 1.31 15.59
C TYR A 17 5.01 2.31 16.70
N SER A 18 4.11 3.26 16.43
CA SER A 18 3.46 4.12 17.44
C SER A 18 2.02 4.36 17.02
N ALA A 19 1.06 4.23 17.93
CA ALA A 19 -0.35 4.49 17.63
C ALA A 19 -0.64 5.98 17.37
N PHE A 20 0.25 6.88 17.80
CA PHE A 20 -0.04 8.31 17.91
C PHE A 20 0.73 9.16 16.89
N GLU A 21 1.92 8.72 16.48
CA GLU A 21 2.82 9.56 15.68
C GLU A 21 3.46 8.81 14.51
N THR A 22 3.80 9.60 13.49
CA THR A 22 4.71 9.21 12.42
C THR A 22 5.82 10.24 12.39
N ASP A 23 7.05 9.82 12.68
CA ASP A 23 8.24 10.67 12.73
C ASP A 23 9.34 9.97 11.91
N ARG A 24 9.73 10.60 10.80
CA ARG A 24 10.71 10.00 9.89
C ARG A 24 12.13 10.02 10.45
N ASP A 25 12.47 11.05 11.22
CA ASP A 25 13.81 11.22 11.79
C ASP A 25 14.04 10.21 12.92
N LYS A 26 12.99 9.95 13.72
CA LYS A 26 13.00 8.91 14.76
C LYS A 26 12.67 7.50 14.24
N LYS A 27 12.40 7.35 12.93
CA LYS A 27 11.94 6.10 12.30
C LYS A 27 10.70 5.51 12.99
N ILE A 28 9.71 6.32 13.33
CA ILE A 28 8.44 5.92 13.93
C ILE A 28 7.32 6.03 12.91
N HIS A 29 6.44 5.04 12.83
CA HIS A 29 5.27 5.12 11.93
C HIS A 29 4.05 4.33 12.44
N ARG A 30 2.88 5.00 12.44
CA ARG A 30 1.59 4.42 12.85
C ARG A 30 1.02 3.29 11.98
N SER A 31 1.54 3.10 10.78
CA SER A 31 1.00 2.15 9.81
C SER A 31 1.80 0.85 9.78
N LEU A 32 2.76 0.68 10.70
CA LEU A 32 3.53 -0.56 10.92
C LEU A 32 2.70 -1.61 11.66
N VAL A 33 1.50 -1.85 11.14
CA VAL A 33 0.56 -2.87 11.59
C VAL A 33 0.13 -3.69 10.39
N GLU A 34 -0.46 -4.85 10.67
CA GLU A 34 -1.09 -5.68 9.64
C GLU A 34 -2.14 -4.88 8.87
N TRP A 35 -2.28 -5.16 7.57
CA TRP A 35 -3.24 -4.48 6.71
C TRP A 35 -4.66 -4.49 7.29
N SER A 36 -5.09 -5.60 7.90
CA SER A 36 -6.40 -5.73 8.56
C SER A 36 -6.61 -4.72 9.68
N LYS A 37 -5.54 -4.35 10.40
CA LYS A 37 -5.53 -3.45 11.56
C LYS A 37 -5.33 -1.98 11.20
N LEU A 38 -5.13 -1.66 9.92
CA LEU A 38 -5.12 -0.26 9.48
C LEU A 38 -6.52 0.35 9.62
N ASP A 39 -6.55 1.62 9.99
CA ASP A 39 -7.77 2.42 9.94
C ASP A 39 -8.35 2.44 8.53
N GLU A 40 -9.67 2.41 8.42
CA GLU A 40 -10.35 2.43 7.12
C GLU A 40 -10.02 3.69 6.31
N SER A 41 -9.70 4.81 6.96
CA SER A 41 -9.26 6.04 6.30
C SER A 41 -7.93 5.86 5.56
N GLU A 42 -6.97 5.13 6.14
CA GLU A 42 -5.68 4.82 5.51
C GLU A 42 -5.84 3.80 4.37
N LYS A 43 -6.73 2.82 4.55
CA LYS A 43 -7.10 1.89 3.48
C LYS A 43 -7.77 2.62 2.31
N GLU A 44 -8.66 3.58 2.58
CA GLU A 44 -9.36 4.31 1.53
C GLU A 44 -8.44 5.26 0.76
N LYS A 45 -7.42 5.85 1.41
CA LYS A 45 -6.36 6.58 0.69
C LYS A 45 -5.66 5.68 -0.33
N ASN A 46 -5.26 4.48 0.08
CA ASN A 46 -4.65 3.49 -0.81
C ASN A 46 -5.59 3.08 -1.95
N ARG A 47 -6.86 2.77 -1.64
CA ARG A 47 -7.88 2.45 -2.64
C ARG A 47 -8.11 3.59 -3.63
N THR A 48 -8.15 4.83 -3.14
CA THR A 48 -8.34 6.03 -3.97
C THR A 48 -7.22 6.18 -4.98
N VAL A 49 -5.96 6.02 -4.53
CA VAL A 49 -4.80 6.03 -5.44
C VAL A 49 -4.95 4.93 -6.50
N ILE A 50 -5.26 3.70 -6.10
CA ILE A 50 -5.43 2.58 -7.05
C ILE A 50 -6.56 2.86 -8.05
N LYS A 51 -7.69 3.40 -7.59
CA LYS A 51 -8.82 3.81 -8.46
C LYS A 51 -8.42 4.92 -9.45
N MET A 52 -7.43 5.75 -9.11
CA MET A 52 -6.92 6.81 -9.98
C MET A 52 -5.89 6.32 -11.01
N LEU A 53 -5.16 5.24 -10.73
CA LEU A 53 -4.12 4.72 -11.61
C LEU A 53 -4.57 4.50 -13.06
N PRO A 54 -5.74 3.89 -13.36
CA PRO A 54 -6.19 3.74 -14.74
C PRO A 54 -6.33 5.07 -15.48
N LYS A 55 -6.82 6.11 -14.81
CA LYS A 55 -6.97 7.45 -15.39
C LYS A 55 -5.62 8.11 -15.65
N LEU A 56 -4.65 7.94 -14.75
CA LEU A 56 -3.31 8.46 -14.93
C LEU A 56 -2.59 7.76 -16.08
N LEU A 57 -2.64 6.42 -16.13
CA LEU A 57 -2.04 5.62 -17.18
C LEU A 57 -2.64 5.96 -18.56
N ALA A 58 -3.97 6.12 -18.65
CA ALA A 58 -4.61 6.53 -19.89
C ALA A 58 -4.12 7.89 -20.40
N LYS A 59 -3.85 8.85 -19.50
CA LYS A 59 -3.30 10.17 -19.88
C LYS A 59 -1.90 10.10 -20.50
N ILE A 60 -1.12 9.08 -20.16
CA ILE A 60 0.24 8.87 -20.70
C ILE A 60 0.29 7.77 -21.76
N GLY A 61 -0.87 7.37 -22.31
CA GLY A 61 -0.95 6.42 -23.42
C GLY A 61 -0.87 4.94 -23.03
N PHE A 62 -0.99 4.60 -21.75
CA PHE A 62 -0.97 3.22 -21.25
C PHE A 62 -2.38 2.73 -20.90
N GLN A 63 -2.62 1.43 -21.08
CA GLN A 63 -3.90 0.78 -20.79
C GLN A 63 -3.70 -0.46 -19.90
N ILE A 64 -4.62 -0.66 -18.95
CA ILE A 64 -4.67 -1.86 -18.10
C ILE A 64 -5.53 -2.92 -18.79
N TYR A 65 -4.98 -4.12 -18.97
CA TYR A 65 -5.72 -5.28 -19.47
C TYR A 65 -5.80 -6.35 -18.39
N ARG A 66 -6.98 -6.93 -18.19
CA ARG A 66 -7.15 -8.10 -17.35
C ARG A 66 -6.68 -9.32 -18.12
N ILE A 67 -5.57 -9.91 -17.70
CA ILE A 67 -5.13 -11.20 -18.24
C ILE A 67 -6.04 -12.28 -17.65
N ASN A 68 -6.87 -12.89 -18.49
CA ASN A 68 -7.68 -14.02 -18.06
C ASN A 68 -6.82 -15.27 -18.11
N THR A 69 -6.17 -15.62 -17.00
CA THR A 69 -5.47 -16.91 -16.86
C THR A 69 -6.53 -17.99 -16.68
N GLY A 70 -7.14 -18.42 -17.79
CA GLY A 70 -8.00 -19.60 -17.78
C GLY A 70 -7.17 -20.79 -17.30
N ARG A 71 -7.49 -21.31 -16.11
CA ARG A 71 -7.19 -22.71 -15.82
C ARG A 71 -8.00 -23.51 -16.83
N LYS A 72 -7.34 -24.07 -17.85
CA LYS A 72 -7.90 -25.17 -18.62
C LYS A 72 -8.12 -26.31 -17.61
N SER A 73 -9.37 -26.64 -17.36
CA SER A 73 -9.75 -27.92 -16.78
C SER A 73 -10.08 -28.90 -17.91
#